data_AF-A0A7W5F112-F1
#
_entry.id   AF-A0A7W5F112-F1
#
_cell.length_a   1.000
_cell.length_b   1.000
_cell.length_c   1.000
_cell.angle_alpha   90.00
_cell.angle_beta   90.00
_cell.angle_gamma   90.00
#
_symmetry.space_group_name_H-M   'P 1'
#
loop_
_entity.id
_entity.type
_entity.pdbx_description
1 polymer ?
#
loop_
_entity_poly.entity_id
_entity_poly.type
_entity_poly.pdbx_seq_one_letter_code
_entity_poly.pdbx_strand_id
1 'polypeptide(L)'
;MATVVGAIGIFSPKTITKFTKFKKLAEVGESLDKAADAAEKARKAAKAGDFDGAKRAADEAQKHADEAKKNAERNGSCTIAIGRVPYPYGGGGGPRGVPGTGTGVLAGPQAGRIVVAAGGGKECTGDDAGDARQAQQQALDARAEAAKAALRERGSSVPDDQIDGLVNRAKDPPEPGEISTKDAADSLDEITDLARRGSVNGDAAAALEGKVANASDANKLAEARAEVNAVRRAADDAAPGTHVDAGVGGKMNRKEADLGNGEKVNLDEIPDADVVYKDKNGTVYVKEVKNAGSATRKADFANQVERLKKWASKEPGRKATVEIETADRWTSVFSEFKPARNGKPAKDTRTAAGEMAKNGVDVKVAGQGLSADQLGRMQRAIDERTANGTMDWSKMKDPDSAKAYLGIE
;
A
#
# COMPACT_ATOMS: atom_id res chain seq x y z
N MET A 1 -70.03 2.20 37.20
CA MET A 1 -69.77 2.96 35.96
C MET A 1 -68.94 4.18 36.30
N ALA A 2 -68.04 4.55 35.38
CA ALA A 2 -67.19 5.74 35.32
C ALA A 2 -65.93 5.76 36.22
N THR A 3 -64.77 6.31 35.82
CA THR A 3 -64.09 6.55 34.53
C THR A 3 -62.64 6.86 34.93
N VAL A 4 -61.64 6.21 34.33
CA VAL A 4 -60.23 6.58 34.45
C VAL A 4 -59.98 7.78 33.54
N VAL A 5 -59.51 8.91 34.07
CA VAL A 5 -59.00 10.03 33.27
C VAL A 5 -57.50 10.14 33.49
N GLY A 6 -56.74 9.84 32.44
CA GLY A 6 -55.29 9.99 32.40
C GLY A 6 -54.86 11.43 32.16
N ALA A 7 -53.74 11.81 32.77
CA ALA A 7 -52.95 12.96 32.39
C ALA A 7 -51.66 12.45 31.71
N ILE A 8 -51.73 12.30 30.38
CA ILE A 8 -50.57 12.05 29.53
C ILE A 8 -49.91 13.41 29.27
N GLY A 9 -48.72 13.61 29.85
CA GLY A 9 -47.85 14.74 29.57
C GLY A 9 -47.37 14.71 28.12
N ILE A 10 -47.72 15.75 27.38
CA ILE A 10 -47.38 15.97 25.97
C ILE A 10 -45.89 16.32 25.87
N PHE A 11 -45.04 15.33 25.52
CA PHE A 11 -43.70 15.61 25.00
C PHE A 11 -43.79 15.91 23.50
N SER A 12 -43.53 17.17 23.14
CA SER A 12 -43.49 17.62 21.75
C SER A 12 -42.37 16.90 20.97
N PRO A 13 -42.60 16.40 19.74
CA PRO A 13 -41.59 15.74 18.92
C PRO A 13 -40.33 16.59 18.63
N LYS A 14 -40.43 17.93 18.75
CA LYS A 14 -39.32 18.86 18.51
C LYS A 14 -38.28 18.90 19.64
N THR A 15 -38.64 18.48 20.86
CA THR A 15 -37.72 18.50 22.01
C THR A 15 -36.87 17.24 22.05
N ILE A 16 -37.43 16.09 21.68
CA ILE A 16 -36.72 14.80 21.59
C ILE A 16 -35.58 14.87 20.55
N THR A 17 -35.81 15.52 19.41
CA THR A 17 -34.78 15.67 18.37
C THR A 17 -33.55 16.48 18.83
N LYS A 18 -33.74 17.46 19.74
CA LYS A 18 -32.62 18.23 20.31
C LYS A 18 -31.84 17.39 21.33
N PHE A 19 -32.51 16.70 22.25
CA PHE A 19 -31.84 15.83 23.23
C PHE A 19 -31.04 14.69 22.58
N THR A 20 -31.57 14.08 21.51
CA THR A 20 -30.85 13.04 20.76
C THR A 20 -29.61 13.61 20.05
N LYS A 21 -29.67 14.83 19.52
CA LYS A 21 -28.49 15.50 18.92
C LYS A 21 -27.43 15.86 19.97
N PHE A 22 -27.83 16.36 21.15
CA PHE A 22 -26.88 16.65 22.24
C PHE A 22 -26.18 15.40 22.77
N LYS A 23 -26.91 14.28 22.95
CA LYS A 23 -26.30 13.01 23.36
C LYS A 23 -25.28 12.50 22.33
N LYS A 24 -25.62 12.64 21.05
CA LYS A 24 -24.81 12.21 19.92
C LYS A 24 -23.52 13.01 19.73
N LEU A 25 -23.56 14.34 19.94
CA LEU A 25 -22.37 15.20 19.96
C LEU A 25 -21.45 14.82 21.14
N ALA A 26 -22.04 14.56 22.32
CA ALA A 26 -21.28 14.13 23.50
C ALA A 26 -20.58 12.76 23.30
N GLU A 27 -21.19 11.82 22.56
CA GLU A 27 -20.60 10.51 22.25
C GLU A 27 -19.37 10.60 21.32
N VAL A 28 -19.35 11.56 20.38
CA VAL A 28 -18.18 11.80 19.51
C VAL A 28 -17.05 12.44 20.31
N GLY A 29 -17.35 13.47 21.10
CA GLY A 29 -16.39 14.10 22.01
C GLY A 29 -15.79 13.13 23.03
N GLU A 30 -16.60 12.26 23.65
CA GLU A 30 -16.10 11.22 24.56
C GLU A 30 -15.15 10.24 23.85
N SER A 31 -15.42 9.91 22.59
CA SER A 31 -14.55 9.02 21.79
C SER A 31 -13.23 9.72 21.45
N LEU A 32 -13.26 11.02 21.18
CA LEU A 32 -12.05 11.83 20.99
C LEU A 32 -11.20 11.88 22.27
N ASP A 33 -11.80 12.14 23.43
CA ASP A 33 -11.09 12.17 24.71
C ASP A 33 -10.43 10.83 25.01
N LYS A 34 -11.15 9.71 24.79
CA LYS A 34 -10.59 8.36 24.95
C LYS A 34 -9.44 8.08 23.96
N ALA A 35 -9.55 8.54 22.72
CA ALA A 35 -8.48 8.42 21.74
C ALA A 35 -7.23 9.22 22.17
N ALA A 36 -7.42 10.42 22.70
CA ALA A 36 -6.34 11.26 23.22
C ALA A 36 -5.66 10.64 24.46
N ASP A 37 -6.44 10.11 25.40
CA ASP A 37 -5.94 9.41 26.60
C ASP A 37 -5.12 8.17 26.20
N ALA A 38 -5.64 7.36 25.27
CA ALA A 38 -4.93 6.20 24.74
C ALA A 38 -3.66 6.60 23.99
N ALA A 39 -3.70 7.67 23.20
CA ALA A 39 -2.51 8.23 22.55
C ALA A 39 -1.46 8.68 23.58
N GLU A 40 -1.86 9.36 24.66
CA GLU A 40 -0.93 9.76 25.73
C GLU A 40 -0.28 8.55 26.41
N LYS A 41 -1.06 7.48 26.67
CA LYS A 41 -0.51 6.21 27.17
C LYS A 41 0.51 5.62 26.20
N ALA A 42 0.24 5.64 24.90
CA ALA A 42 1.18 5.18 23.89
C ALA A 42 2.49 5.98 23.94
N ARG A 43 2.42 7.32 24.04
CA ARG A 43 3.60 8.18 24.17
C ARG A 43 4.40 7.86 25.45
N LYS A 44 3.72 7.65 26.58
CA LYS A 44 4.37 7.31 27.86
C LYS A 44 5.07 5.95 27.80
N ALA A 45 4.40 4.94 27.26
CA ALA A 45 4.98 3.61 27.07
C ALA A 45 6.19 3.65 26.11
N ALA A 46 6.05 4.35 24.98
CA ALA A 46 7.15 4.52 24.01
C ALA A 46 8.38 5.20 24.62
N LYS A 47 8.18 6.26 25.44
CA LYS A 47 9.27 6.93 26.18
C LYS A 47 9.93 6.04 27.22
N ALA A 48 9.17 5.13 27.81
CA ALA A 48 9.69 4.15 28.76
C ALA A 48 10.40 2.97 28.07
N GLY A 49 10.41 2.91 26.73
CA GLY A 49 10.90 1.76 25.97
C GLY A 49 9.96 0.54 26.01
N ASP A 50 8.74 0.71 26.53
CA ASP A 50 7.70 -0.33 26.51
C ASP A 50 6.99 -0.31 25.16
N PHE A 51 7.60 -0.96 24.18
CA PHE A 51 7.07 -1.05 22.83
C PHE A 51 5.71 -1.77 22.78
N ASP A 52 5.58 -2.94 23.42
CA ASP A 52 4.33 -3.71 23.36
C ASP A 52 3.19 -2.94 24.04
N GLY A 53 3.48 -2.20 25.12
CA GLY A 53 2.55 -1.26 25.74
C GLY A 53 2.18 -0.09 24.82
N ALA A 54 3.17 0.49 24.12
CA ALA A 54 2.94 1.58 23.17
C ALA A 54 2.05 1.15 22.01
N LYS A 55 2.31 -0.03 21.44
CA LYS A 55 1.49 -0.60 20.37
C LYS A 55 0.06 -0.86 20.81
N ARG A 56 -0.15 -1.51 21.97
CA ARG A 56 -1.49 -1.75 22.51
C ARG A 56 -2.28 -0.46 22.72
N ALA A 57 -1.63 0.56 23.27
CA ALA A 57 -2.25 1.87 23.47
C ALA A 57 -2.54 2.60 22.14
N ALA A 58 -1.69 2.44 21.12
CA ALA A 58 -1.96 2.96 19.77
C ALA A 58 -3.15 2.24 19.10
N ASP A 59 -3.27 0.92 19.26
CA ASP A 59 -4.42 0.14 18.79
C ASP A 59 -5.72 0.57 19.50
N GLU A 60 -5.66 0.84 20.81
CA GLU A 60 -6.78 1.41 21.58
C GLU A 60 -7.18 2.81 21.07
N ALA A 61 -6.19 3.67 20.79
CA ALA A 61 -6.43 5.00 20.23
C ALA A 61 -7.13 4.91 18.87
N GLN A 62 -6.69 4.01 17.98
CA GLN A 62 -7.35 3.79 16.70
C GLN A 62 -8.79 3.30 16.87
N LYS A 63 -9.01 2.36 17.80
CA LYS A 63 -10.36 1.85 18.06
C LYS A 63 -11.32 2.97 18.45
N HIS A 64 -10.90 3.88 19.33
CA HIS A 64 -11.71 5.03 19.72
C HIS A 64 -11.86 6.05 18.60
N ALA A 65 -10.84 6.25 17.77
CA ALA A 65 -10.95 7.08 16.57
C ALA A 65 -11.94 6.52 15.54
N ASP A 66 -12.01 5.19 15.39
CA ASP A 66 -12.97 4.53 14.51
C ASP A 66 -14.40 4.58 15.09
N GLU A 67 -14.54 4.54 16.41
CA GLU A 67 -15.81 4.79 17.12
C GLU A 67 -16.28 6.23 16.89
N ALA A 68 -15.40 7.22 17.05
CA ALA A 68 -15.68 8.63 16.77
C ALA A 68 -16.14 8.83 15.32
N LYS A 69 -15.44 8.21 14.35
CA LYS A 69 -15.84 8.21 12.93
C LYS A 69 -17.26 7.65 12.75
N LYS A 70 -17.53 6.44 13.25
CA LYS A 70 -18.83 5.79 13.09
C LYS A 70 -19.96 6.60 13.71
N ASN A 71 -19.71 7.24 14.85
CA ASN A 71 -20.68 8.08 15.51
C ASN A 71 -20.95 9.36 14.70
N ALA A 72 -19.91 10.04 14.22
CA ALA A 72 -20.05 11.22 13.37
C ALA A 72 -20.82 10.91 12.06
N GLU A 73 -20.53 9.79 11.39
CA GLU A 73 -21.26 9.34 10.20
C GLU A 73 -22.74 9.07 10.49
N ARG A 74 -23.04 8.42 11.62
CA ARG A 74 -24.42 8.19 12.11
C ARG A 74 -25.16 9.47 12.49
N ASN A 75 -24.44 10.51 12.91
CA ASN A 75 -25.02 11.77 13.34
C ASN A 75 -25.37 12.68 12.17
N GLY A 76 -24.51 12.69 11.14
CA GLY A 76 -24.65 13.57 9.98
C GLY A 76 -25.29 12.96 8.74
N SER A 77 -25.62 11.66 8.72
CA SER A 77 -26.05 10.93 7.50
C SER A 77 -25.11 11.18 6.32
N CYS A 78 -23.82 11.14 6.61
CA CYS A 78 -22.72 11.54 5.76
C CYS A 78 -21.59 10.51 5.90
N THR A 79 -20.61 10.57 5.01
CA THR A 79 -19.44 9.70 5.07
C THR A 79 -18.24 10.55 5.46
N ILE A 80 -17.41 10.06 6.39
CA ILE A 80 -16.07 10.62 6.60
C ILE A 80 -15.14 9.77 5.75
N ALA A 81 -14.59 10.37 4.70
CA ALA A 81 -13.70 9.70 3.75
C ALA A 81 -12.31 9.44 4.37
N ILE A 82 -12.25 8.68 5.46
CA ILE A 82 -11.00 8.26 6.10
C ILE A 82 -10.44 7.10 5.27
N GLY A 83 -9.60 7.45 4.29
CA GLY A 83 -8.85 6.51 3.46
C GLY A 83 -9.40 6.29 2.05
N ARG A 84 -8.45 6.14 1.11
CA ARG A 84 -8.56 5.81 -0.33
C ARG A 84 -9.88 6.22 -0.99
N VAL A 85 -9.90 7.42 -1.59
CA VAL A 85 -10.77 7.66 -2.75
C VAL A 85 -10.34 6.65 -3.82
N PRO A 86 -11.19 5.70 -4.25
CA PRO A 86 -10.82 4.77 -5.31
C PRO A 86 -10.77 5.54 -6.61
N TYR A 87 -9.61 6.11 -6.92
CA TYR A 87 -9.39 6.75 -8.21
C TYR A 87 -8.94 5.71 -9.23
N PRO A 88 -9.64 5.56 -10.37
CA PRO A 88 -9.05 4.95 -11.55
C PRO A 88 -7.94 5.90 -12.02
N TYR A 89 -6.70 5.58 -11.67
CA TYR A 89 -5.54 6.33 -12.14
C TYR A 89 -5.57 6.41 -13.68
N GLY A 90 -5.72 7.63 -14.21
CA GLY A 90 -5.55 7.99 -15.60
C GLY A 90 -6.57 7.43 -16.60
N GLY A 91 -7.62 8.23 -16.88
CA GLY A 91 -8.37 8.13 -18.12
C GLY A 91 -7.45 8.36 -19.33
N GLY A 92 -7.60 7.52 -20.35
CA GLY A 92 -6.92 7.66 -21.63
C GLY A 92 -7.50 8.77 -22.51
N GLY A 93 -6.66 9.28 -23.42
CA GLY A 93 -7.09 9.91 -24.68
C GLY A 93 -6.64 11.37 -24.89
N GLY A 94 -5.62 11.57 -25.74
CA GLY A 94 -5.46 12.81 -26.54
C GLY A 94 -4.23 13.69 -26.23
N PRO A 95 -3.46 14.16 -27.24
CA PRO A 95 -2.11 14.69 -27.07
C PRO A 95 -2.08 16.21 -26.88
N ARG A 96 -1.37 16.69 -25.86
CA ARG A 96 -0.63 17.98 -25.84
C ARG A 96 0.02 18.16 -24.47
N GLY A 97 1.35 18.11 -24.44
CA GLY A 97 2.15 18.43 -23.26
C GLY A 97 3.57 18.72 -23.71
N VAL A 98 3.87 19.99 -23.93
CA VAL A 98 5.22 20.52 -24.20
C VAL A 98 6.01 20.49 -22.88
N PRO A 99 7.31 20.12 -22.88
CA PRO A 99 8.04 19.89 -21.63
C PRO A 99 8.72 21.17 -21.10
N GLY A 100 8.66 21.35 -19.77
CA GLY A 100 9.74 21.96 -18.98
C GLY A 100 9.62 23.43 -18.55
N THR A 101 9.57 23.61 -17.22
CA THR A 101 10.10 24.73 -16.40
C THR A 101 9.73 26.17 -16.78
N GLY A 102 8.81 26.77 -16.02
CA GLY A 102 8.61 28.22 -15.97
C GLY A 102 7.24 28.58 -15.39
N THR A 103 7.23 29.46 -14.40
CA THR A 103 6.01 30.06 -13.82
C THR A 103 5.10 30.61 -14.92
N GLY A 104 3.85 30.16 -14.96
CA GLY A 104 2.84 30.66 -15.89
C GLY A 104 1.45 30.40 -15.33
N VAL A 105 0.85 31.44 -14.75
CA VAL A 105 -0.59 31.49 -14.46
C VAL A 105 -1.30 31.81 -15.77
N LEU A 106 -2.22 30.93 -16.21
CA LEU A 106 -3.31 31.30 -17.11
C LEU A 106 -4.62 30.71 -16.56
N ALA A 107 -5.51 31.63 -16.20
CA ALA A 107 -6.86 31.39 -15.73
C ALA A 107 -7.81 31.02 -16.88
N GLY A 108 -8.82 30.20 -16.59
CA GLY A 108 -10.00 30.01 -17.47
C GLY A 108 -10.77 28.71 -17.17
N PRO A 109 -12.07 28.76 -16.82
CA PRO A 109 -12.77 27.71 -16.10
C PRO A 109 -13.26 26.59 -17.02
N GLN A 110 -13.10 25.33 -16.60
CA GLN A 110 -13.80 24.19 -17.20
C GLN A 110 -14.40 23.37 -16.06
N ALA A 111 -15.70 23.11 -16.19
CA ALA A 111 -16.62 22.77 -15.14
C ALA A 111 -16.31 21.45 -14.41
N GLY A 112 -16.69 21.47 -13.12
CA GLY A 112 -16.84 20.38 -12.15
C GLY A 112 -16.55 18.96 -12.65
N ARG A 113 -15.44 18.39 -12.16
CA ARG A 113 -15.31 16.95 -12.05
C ARG A 113 -15.86 16.53 -10.70
N ILE A 114 -16.96 15.80 -10.75
CA ILE A 114 -17.60 15.16 -9.60
C ILE A 114 -16.62 14.16 -9.02
N VAL A 115 -16.19 14.42 -7.78
CA VAL A 115 -15.52 13.43 -6.94
C VAL A 115 -16.57 12.39 -6.57
N VAL A 116 -16.55 11.25 -7.24
CA VAL A 116 -17.35 10.10 -6.84
C VAL A 116 -16.57 9.39 -5.72
N ALA A 117 -16.85 9.79 -4.48
CA ALA A 117 -16.57 8.92 -3.34
C ALA A 117 -17.31 7.60 -3.57
N ALA A 118 -16.63 6.47 -3.36
CA ALA A 118 -17.31 5.18 -3.31
C ALA A 118 -18.26 5.21 -2.10
N GLY A 119 -19.54 5.43 -2.40
CA GLY A 119 -20.57 5.79 -1.43
C GLY A 119 -21.01 7.24 -1.67
N GLY A 120 -22.12 7.42 -2.42
CA GLY A 120 -22.71 8.73 -2.76
C GLY A 120 -23.32 9.49 -1.57
N GLY A 121 -22.63 9.52 -0.43
CA GLY A 121 -22.95 10.35 0.73
C GLY A 121 -22.30 11.72 0.63
N LYS A 122 -22.94 12.75 1.18
CA LYS A 122 -22.31 14.06 1.40
C LYS A 122 -21.15 13.88 2.38
N GLU A 123 -20.07 14.67 2.24
CA GLU A 123 -18.98 14.69 3.23
C GLU A 123 -19.50 15.27 4.55
N CYS A 124 -19.08 14.68 5.69
CA CYS A 124 -19.44 15.21 7.00
C CYS A 124 -18.74 16.55 7.26
N THR A 125 -19.53 17.55 7.66
CA THR A 125 -19.08 18.88 8.08
C THR A 125 -19.59 19.19 9.49
N GLY A 126 -18.90 20.08 10.20
CA GLY A 126 -19.23 20.46 11.58
C GLY A 126 -18.37 19.75 12.63
N ASP A 127 -18.65 20.04 13.90
CA ASP A 127 -17.81 19.68 15.05
C ASP A 127 -17.57 18.17 15.17
N ASP A 128 -18.59 17.32 14.98
CA ASP A 128 -18.45 15.85 14.99
C ASP A 128 -17.41 15.34 13.97
N ALA A 129 -17.37 15.97 12.79
CA ALA A 129 -16.41 15.61 11.75
C ALA A 129 -15.01 16.17 12.06
N GLY A 130 -14.92 17.29 12.79
CA GLY A 130 -13.67 17.82 13.34
C GLY A 130 -13.10 16.89 14.39
N ASP A 131 -13.91 16.50 15.37
CA ASP A 131 -13.54 15.61 16.47
C ASP A 131 -13.12 14.22 15.97
N ALA A 132 -13.85 13.66 15.00
CA ALA A 132 -13.48 12.39 14.40
C ALA A 132 -12.12 12.46 13.65
N ARG A 133 -11.87 13.54 12.89
CA ARG A 133 -10.57 13.75 12.22
C ARG A 133 -9.45 13.97 13.26
N GLN A 134 -9.72 14.71 14.32
CA GLN A 134 -8.76 14.90 15.42
C GLN A 134 -8.44 13.58 16.13
N ALA A 135 -9.44 12.73 16.38
CA ALA A 135 -9.23 11.42 16.99
C ALA A 135 -8.36 10.52 16.09
N GLN A 136 -8.57 10.55 14.77
CA GLN A 136 -7.69 9.84 13.82
C GLN A 136 -6.26 10.38 13.83
N GLN A 137 -6.08 11.71 13.98
CA GLN A 137 -4.74 12.28 14.14
C GLN A 137 -4.08 11.83 15.44
N GLN A 138 -4.81 11.78 16.58
CA GLN A 138 -4.27 11.25 17.84
C GLN A 138 -3.84 9.78 17.70
N ALA A 139 -4.64 8.97 17.01
CA ALA A 139 -4.29 7.57 16.74
C ALA A 139 -3.07 7.44 15.81
N LEU A 140 -2.95 8.31 14.80
CA LEU A 140 -1.77 8.35 13.93
C LEU A 140 -0.50 8.72 14.71
N ASP A 141 -0.57 9.76 15.56
CA ASP A 141 0.54 10.16 16.43
C ASP A 141 0.94 9.03 17.40
N ALA A 142 -0.04 8.31 17.95
CA ALA A 142 0.20 7.17 18.84
C ALA A 142 0.94 6.04 18.12
N ARG A 143 0.56 5.73 16.88
CA ARG A 143 1.29 4.77 16.03
C ARG A 143 2.69 5.22 15.71
N ALA A 144 2.89 6.52 15.47
CA ALA A 144 4.21 7.08 15.20
C ALA A 144 5.15 6.86 16.41
N GLU A 145 4.65 7.08 17.63
CA GLU A 145 5.42 6.81 18.85
C GLU A 145 5.72 5.32 19.05
N ALA A 146 4.76 4.44 18.75
CA ALA A 146 4.99 3.00 18.79
C ALA A 146 6.05 2.55 17.75
N ALA A 147 5.98 3.10 16.54
CA ALA A 147 6.97 2.83 15.49
C ALA A 147 8.37 3.32 15.89
N LYS A 148 8.50 4.55 16.40
CA LYS A 148 9.77 5.07 16.93
C LYS A 148 10.33 4.18 18.04
N ALA A 149 9.50 3.72 18.97
CA ALA A 149 9.94 2.80 20.03
C ALA A 149 10.48 1.49 19.45
N ALA A 150 9.77 0.87 18.49
CA ALA A 150 10.22 -0.36 17.83
C ALA A 150 11.56 -0.16 17.09
N LEU A 151 11.70 0.95 16.38
CA LEU A 151 12.92 1.30 15.65
C LEU A 151 14.11 1.48 16.60
N ARG A 152 13.91 2.18 17.73
CA ARG A 152 14.95 2.37 18.75
C ARG A 152 15.34 1.06 19.43
N GLU A 153 14.37 0.21 19.78
CA GLU A 153 14.62 -1.10 20.38
C GLU A 153 15.48 -1.99 19.48
N ARG A 154 15.23 -1.97 18.16
CA ARG A 154 16.06 -2.69 17.18
C ARG A 154 17.42 -2.04 16.93
N GLY A 155 17.61 -0.77 17.28
CA GLY A 155 18.79 0.01 16.89
C GLY A 155 18.77 0.42 15.41
N SER A 156 17.59 0.68 14.83
CA SER A 156 17.46 1.22 13.48
C SER A 156 18.16 2.57 13.34
N SER A 157 18.71 2.84 12.15
CA SER A 157 19.30 4.15 11.82
C SER A 157 18.26 5.17 11.35
N VAL A 158 16.98 4.81 11.27
CA VAL A 158 15.91 5.72 10.84
C VAL A 158 15.63 6.76 11.94
N PRO A 159 15.87 8.05 11.67
CA PRO A 159 15.62 9.11 12.64
C PRO A 159 14.13 9.34 12.94
N ASP A 160 13.82 9.75 14.18
CA ASP A 160 12.45 10.04 14.60
C ASP A 160 11.77 11.14 13.77
N ASP A 161 12.54 12.14 13.30
CA ASP A 161 12.04 13.25 12.49
C ASP A 161 11.58 12.81 11.09
N GLN A 162 12.09 11.68 10.58
CA GLN A 162 11.57 11.09 9.35
C GLN A 162 10.19 10.47 9.57
N ILE A 163 9.98 9.82 10.73
CA ILE A 163 8.67 9.30 11.13
C ILE A 163 7.67 10.45 11.31
N ASP A 164 8.08 11.52 12.00
CA ASP A 164 7.27 12.73 12.13
C ASP A 164 6.99 13.38 10.77
N GLY A 165 7.96 13.34 9.85
CA GLY A 165 7.79 13.80 8.48
C GLY A 165 6.67 13.08 7.74
N LEU A 166 6.58 11.74 7.87
CA LEU A 166 5.50 10.96 7.27
C LEU A 166 4.13 11.37 7.84
N VAL A 167 4.02 11.51 9.16
CA VAL A 167 2.79 11.95 9.85
C VAL A 167 2.38 13.34 9.38
N ASN A 168 3.32 14.29 9.32
CA ASN A 168 3.07 15.67 8.92
C ASN A 168 2.62 15.82 7.45
N ARG A 169 3.04 14.88 6.57
CA ARG A 169 2.62 14.84 5.17
C ARG A 169 1.25 14.18 4.98
N ALA A 170 0.77 13.43 5.97
CA ALA A 170 -0.52 12.76 5.88
C ALA A 170 -1.67 13.78 5.96
N LYS A 171 -2.70 13.57 5.13
CA LYS A 171 -3.87 14.45 5.02
C LYS A 171 -5.16 13.65 5.12
N ASP A 172 -6.20 14.30 5.65
CA ASP A 172 -7.57 13.79 5.65
C ASP A 172 -8.60 14.94 5.49
N PRO A 173 -9.33 15.02 4.35
CA PRO A 173 -9.18 14.17 3.16
C PRO A 173 -7.89 14.51 2.38
N PRO A 174 -7.27 13.55 1.69
CA PRO A 174 -6.10 13.79 0.84
C PRO A 174 -6.49 14.31 -0.56
N GLU A 175 -5.69 15.22 -1.12
CA GLU A 175 -5.74 15.55 -2.55
C GLU A 175 -5.12 14.42 -3.41
N PRO A 176 -5.40 14.36 -4.73
CA PRO A 176 -4.81 13.36 -5.61
C PRO A 176 -3.27 13.35 -5.57
N GLY A 177 -2.71 12.24 -5.10
CA GLY A 177 -1.26 12.05 -4.97
C GLY A 177 -0.72 12.32 -3.56
N GLU A 178 -1.51 12.91 -2.68
CA GLU A 178 -1.14 13.08 -1.27
C GLU A 178 -1.30 11.80 -0.47
N ILE A 179 -0.50 11.67 0.58
CA ILE A 179 -0.55 10.55 1.51
C ILE A 179 -1.78 10.72 2.41
N SER A 180 -2.63 9.70 2.50
CA SER A 180 -3.76 9.73 3.43
C SER A 180 -3.33 9.41 4.86
N THR A 181 -4.05 9.92 5.87
CA THR A 181 -3.87 9.52 7.28
C THR A 181 -3.93 8.00 7.47
N LYS A 182 -4.82 7.32 6.73
CA LYS A 182 -4.89 5.86 6.73
C LYS A 182 -3.65 5.20 6.15
N ASP A 183 -3.15 5.67 5.00
CA ASP A 183 -1.96 5.07 4.38
C ASP A 183 -0.73 5.28 5.26
N ALA A 184 -0.59 6.45 5.90
CA ALA A 184 0.47 6.70 6.87
C ALA A 184 0.36 5.76 8.08
N ALA A 185 -0.83 5.60 8.66
CA ALA A 185 -1.08 4.68 9.76
C ALA A 185 -0.72 3.23 9.41
N ASP A 186 -1.24 2.72 8.29
CA ASP A 186 -0.94 1.36 7.83
C ASP A 186 0.57 1.17 7.60
N SER A 187 1.27 2.21 7.11
CA SER A 187 2.72 2.18 6.90
C SER A 187 3.53 2.12 8.18
N LEU A 188 3.08 2.82 9.24
CA LEU A 188 3.71 2.79 10.56
C LEU A 188 3.56 1.42 11.21
N ASP A 189 2.39 0.78 11.04
CA ASP A 189 2.17 -0.60 11.49
C ASP A 189 3.07 -1.59 10.74
N GLU A 190 3.26 -1.40 9.44
CA GLU A 190 4.16 -2.20 8.60
C GLU A 190 5.64 -2.05 8.98
N ILE A 191 6.12 -0.82 9.21
CA ILE A 191 7.47 -0.54 9.73
C ILE A 191 7.65 -1.21 11.10
N THR A 192 6.67 -1.05 11.98
CA THR A 192 6.69 -1.64 13.32
C THR A 192 6.79 -3.16 13.28
N ASP A 193 6.02 -3.80 12.39
CA ASP A 193 6.11 -5.26 12.18
C ASP A 193 7.49 -5.67 11.64
N LEU A 194 8.01 -4.93 10.66
CA LEU A 194 9.33 -5.19 10.08
C LEU A 194 10.46 -5.05 11.12
N ALA A 195 10.38 -4.06 12.01
CA ALA A 195 11.34 -3.84 13.08
C ALA A 195 11.48 -5.04 14.04
N ARG A 196 10.43 -5.85 14.18
CA ARG A 196 10.43 -7.01 15.08
C ARG A 196 10.86 -8.31 14.42
N ARG A 197 11.04 -8.32 13.11
CA ARG A 197 11.39 -9.53 12.37
C ARG A 197 12.88 -9.78 12.41
N GLY A 198 13.34 -10.54 13.40
CA GLY A 198 14.76 -10.93 13.54
C GLY A 198 15.31 -11.78 12.39
N SER A 199 14.45 -12.30 11.51
CA SER A 199 14.85 -12.96 10.26
C SER A 199 15.08 -11.99 9.10
N VAL A 200 14.96 -10.67 9.29
CA VAL A 200 15.30 -9.67 8.27
C VAL A 200 16.64 -9.02 8.63
N ASN A 201 17.52 -8.86 7.65
CA ASN A 201 18.77 -8.15 7.82
C ASN A 201 18.52 -6.71 8.31
N GLY A 202 19.24 -6.28 9.35
CA GLY A 202 18.99 -4.99 10.01
C GLY A 202 19.20 -3.78 9.10
N ASP A 203 20.23 -3.79 8.25
CA ASP A 203 20.51 -2.71 7.30
C ASP A 203 19.45 -2.65 6.20
N ALA A 204 19.02 -3.83 5.72
CA ALA A 204 17.93 -3.94 4.76
C ALA A 204 16.62 -3.40 5.33
N ALA A 205 16.29 -3.77 6.56
CA ALA A 205 15.10 -3.28 7.24
C ALA A 205 15.15 -1.77 7.46
N ALA A 206 16.27 -1.22 7.95
CA ALA A 206 16.45 0.22 8.14
C ALA A 206 16.34 1.00 6.82
N ALA A 207 16.89 0.47 5.72
CA ALA A 207 16.76 1.09 4.40
C ALA A 207 15.30 1.16 3.93
N LEU A 208 14.54 0.08 4.08
CA LEU A 208 13.11 0.02 3.70
C LEU A 208 12.25 0.94 4.55
N GLU A 209 12.48 0.95 5.86
CA GLU A 209 11.78 1.87 6.78
C GLU A 209 12.08 3.32 6.45
N GLY A 210 13.34 3.63 6.12
CA GLY A 210 13.72 4.94 5.62
C GLY A 210 13.01 5.30 4.31
N LYS A 211 12.86 4.35 3.37
CA LYS A 211 12.08 4.58 2.13
C LYS A 211 10.62 4.94 2.44
N VAL A 212 9.99 4.22 3.37
CA VAL A 212 8.60 4.47 3.79
C VAL A 212 8.49 5.83 4.51
N ALA A 213 9.35 6.09 5.49
CA ALA A 213 9.35 7.33 6.29
C ALA A 213 9.63 8.58 5.44
N ASN A 214 10.42 8.46 4.37
CA ASN A 214 10.76 9.57 3.46
C ASN A 214 9.86 9.67 2.21
N ALA A 215 8.83 8.83 2.09
CA ALA A 215 7.92 8.90 0.95
C ALA A 215 7.27 10.29 0.87
N SER A 216 7.44 10.97 -0.26
CA SER A 216 6.94 12.34 -0.47
C SER A 216 5.49 12.41 -0.94
N ASP A 217 4.96 11.31 -1.46
CA ASP A 217 3.65 11.22 -2.10
C ASP A 217 3.12 9.78 -1.99
N ALA A 218 1.82 9.60 -2.26
CA ALA A 218 1.14 8.31 -2.14
C ALA A 218 1.70 7.23 -3.07
N ASN A 219 2.23 7.60 -4.24
CA ASN A 219 2.78 6.60 -5.17
C ASN A 219 4.10 6.04 -4.63
N LYS A 220 5.01 6.91 -4.18
CA LYS A 220 6.26 6.48 -3.54
C LYS A 220 6.02 5.69 -2.27
N LEU A 221 5.02 6.08 -1.49
CA LEU A 221 4.63 5.32 -0.29
C LEU A 221 4.15 3.92 -0.68
N ALA A 222 3.28 3.80 -1.68
CA ALA A 222 2.79 2.51 -2.15
C ALA A 222 3.92 1.62 -2.73
N GLU A 223 4.91 2.20 -3.41
CA GLU A 223 6.11 1.49 -3.87
C GLU A 223 6.94 0.96 -2.69
N ALA A 224 7.26 1.82 -1.72
CA ALA A 224 8.03 1.42 -0.54
C ALA A 224 7.32 0.35 0.31
N ARG A 225 6.00 0.49 0.51
CA ARG A 225 5.18 -0.50 1.22
C ARG A 225 5.13 -1.84 0.50
N ALA A 226 5.09 -1.85 -0.82
CA ALA A 226 5.13 -3.09 -1.59
C ALA A 226 6.41 -3.90 -1.32
N GLU A 227 7.57 -3.22 -1.27
CA GLU A 227 8.84 -3.85 -0.90
C GLU A 227 8.82 -4.37 0.55
N VAL A 228 8.34 -3.57 1.51
CA VAL A 228 8.19 -3.99 2.92
C VAL A 228 7.31 -5.25 3.01
N ASN A 229 6.16 -5.27 2.35
CA ASN A 229 5.25 -6.40 2.40
C ASN A 229 5.83 -7.64 1.70
N ALA A 230 6.59 -7.48 0.63
CA ALA A 230 7.31 -8.58 -0.01
C ALA A 230 8.39 -9.17 0.91
N VAL A 231 9.13 -8.33 1.64
CA VAL A 231 10.12 -8.77 2.66
C VAL A 231 9.43 -9.48 3.81
N ARG A 232 8.31 -8.96 4.32
CA ARG A 232 7.54 -9.60 5.40
C ARG A 232 7.09 -11.01 5.01
N ARG A 233 6.55 -11.17 3.79
CA ARG A 233 6.17 -12.49 3.26
C ARG A 233 7.38 -13.40 3.06
N ALA A 234 8.49 -12.87 2.54
CA ALA A 234 9.73 -13.64 2.43
C ALA A 234 10.25 -14.09 3.80
N ALA A 235 10.11 -13.27 4.84
CA ALA A 235 10.51 -13.61 6.20
C ALA A 235 9.65 -14.73 6.81
N ASP A 236 8.36 -14.80 6.44
CA ASP A 236 7.47 -15.90 6.84
C ASP A 236 7.83 -17.23 6.12
N ASP A 237 8.33 -17.13 4.88
CA ASP A 237 8.72 -18.27 4.04
C ASP A 237 10.18 -18.71 4.26
N ALA A 238 11.01 -17.88 4.88
CA ALA A 238 12.44 -18.12 5.06
C ALA A 238 12.74 -19.37 5.89
N ALA A 239 13.85 -20.04 5.56
CA ALA A 239 14.34 -21.16 6.35
C ALA A 239 14.74 -20.70 7.77
N PRO A 240 14.51 -21.53 8.81
CA PRO A 240 14.95 -21.22 10.17
C PRO A 240 16.45 -20.89 10.22
N GLY A 241 16.79 -19.82 10.94
CA GLY A 241 18.16 -19.34 11.10
C GLY A 241 18.74 -18.58 9.90
N THR A 242 17.96 -18.37 8.83
CA THR A 242 18.38 -17.55 7.68
C THR A 242 17.83 -16.13 7.75
N HIS A 243 18.42 -15.25 6.96
CA HIS A 243 18.00 -13.86 6.82
C HIS A 243 17.39 -13.57 5.44
N VAL A 244 16.45 -12.63 5.43
CA VAL A 244 15.98 -11.94 4.24
C VAL A 244 16.79 -10.66 4.09
N ASP A 245 17.36 -10.43 2.91
CA ASP A 245 18.05 -9.21 2.53
C ASP A 245 17.22 -8.45 1.48
N ALA A 246 17.44 -7.14 1.34
CA ALA A 246 16.68 -6.28 0.43
C ALA A 246 17.53 -5.11 -0.07
N GLY A 247 17.22 -4.62 -1.27
CA GLY A 247 17.96 -3.52 -1.89
C GLY A 247 19.43 -3.86 -2.16
N VAL A 248 19.69 -5.07 -2.64
CA VAL A 248 21.04 -5.61 -2.87
C VAL A 248 21.28 -5.71 -4.37
N GLY A 249 22.44 -5.28 -4.87
CA GLY A 249 22.75 -5.34 -6.29
C GLY A 249 23.91 -4.45 -6.71
N GLY A 250 24.34 -4.62 -7.96
CA GLY A 250 25.54 -3.93 -8.49
C GLY A 250 25.47 -2.41 -8.45
N LYS A 251 24.28 -1.79 -8.47
CA LYS A 251 24.09 -0.33 -8.33
C LYS A 251 24.01 0.14 -6.87
N MET A 252 23.82 -0.80 -5.94
CA MET A 252 23.69 -0.53 -4.51
C MET A 252 25.04 -0.62 -3.78
N ASN A 253 26.15 -0.85 -4.50
CA ASN A 253 27.47 -1.15 -3.96
C ASN A 253 27.50 -2.34 -2.96
N ARG A 254 26.42 -3.14 -2.95
CA ARG A 254 26.28 -4.39 -2.18
C ARG A 254 26.03 -5.50 -3.18
N LYS A 255 27.10 -6.16 -3.63
CA LYS A 255 27.06 -7.21 -4.66
C LYS A 255 26.68 -8.58 -4.11
N GLU A 256 26.70 -8.73 -2.80
CA GLU A 256 26.37 -9.96 -2.09
C GLU A 256 25.24 -9.68 -1.10
N ALA A 257 24.24 -10.56 -1.08
CA ALA A 257 23.25 -10.62 -0.02
C ALA A 257 23.75 -11.58 1.07
N ASP A 258 23.58 -11.19 2.33
CA ASP A 258 23.89 -12.04 3.48
C ASP A 258 22.61 -12.74 3.95
N LEU A 259 22.54 -14.05 3.76
CA LEU A 259 21.38 -14.86 4.15
C LEU A 259 21.55 -15.48 5.54
N GLY A 260 22.54 -15.03 6.32
CA GLY A 260 22.87 -15.57 7.64
C GLY A 260 23.69 -16.86 7.57
N ASN A 261 24.19 -17.29 8.72
CA ASN A 261 25.02 -18.50 8.88
C ASN A 261 26.27 -18.56 7.98
N GLY A 262 26.78 -17.40 7.55
CA GLY A 262 27.92 -17.31 6.63
C GLY A 262 27.57 -17.59 5.17
N GLU A 263 26.29 -17.78 4.83
CA GLU A 263 25.83 -17.94 3.45
C GLU A 263 25.69 -16.59 2.77
N LYS A 264 26.41 -16.43 1.65
CA LYS A 264 26.36 -15.24 0.82
C LYS A 264 25.92 -15.58 -0.59
N VAL A 265 25.08 -14.72 -1.15
CA VAL A 265 24.55 -14.88 -2.51
C VAL A 265 25.02 -13.73 -3.38
N ASN A 266 25.79 -14.05 -4.43
CA ASN A 266 26.25 -13.05 -5.40
C ASN A 266 25.11 -12.62 -6.34
N LEU A 267 24.91 -11.30 -6.44
CA LEU A 267 23.90 -10.61 -7.26
C LEU A 267 24.53 -9.64 -8.27
N ASP A 268 25.81 -9.80 -8.65
CA ASP A 268 26.54 -8.90 -9.57
C ASP A 268 25.81 -8.60 -10.89
N GLU A 269 24.99 -9.54 -11.37
CA GLU A 269 24.22 -9.40 -12.61
C GLU A 269 22.87 -8.74 -12.42
N ILE A 270 22.44 -8.56 -11.18
CA ILE A 270 21.19 -7.91 -10.82
C ILE A 270 21.55 -6.49 -10.34
N PRO A 271 21.11 -5.43 -11.04
CA PRO A 271 21.43 -4.07 -10.66
C PRO A 271 20.90 -3.70 -9.27
N ASP A 272 19.70 -4.18 -8.98
CA ASP A 272 18.95 -3.94 -7.74
C ASP A 272 17.95 -5.08 -7.57
N ALA A 273 18.12 -5.89 -6.52
CA ALA A 273 17.21 -6.95 -6.13
C ALA A 273 16.40 -6.47 -4.93
N ASP A 274 15.09 -6.39 -5.10
CA ASP A 274 14.20 -5.85 -4.06
C ASP A 274 14.14 -6.78 -2.85
N VAL A 275 14.12 -8.11 -3.06
CA VAL A 275 14.14 -9.10 -1.97
C VAL A 275 14.98 -10.31 -2.33
N VAL A 276 15.81 -10.79 -1.39
CA VAL A 276 16.59 -12.03 -1.52
C VAL A 276 16.50 -12.84 -0.24
N TYR A 277 16.19 -14.13 -0.35
CA TYR A 277 16.09 -15.03 0.81
C TYR A 277 16.20 -16.49 0.38
N LYS A 278 16.44 -17.38 1.36
CA LYS A 278 16.36 -18.83 1.18
C LYS A 278 15.09 -19.36 1.83
N ASP A 279 14.26 -20.07 1.07
CA ASP A 279 13.04 -20.67 1.59
C ASP A 279 13.32 -21.92 2.45
N LYS A 280 12.28 -22.42 3.12
CA LYS A 280 12.33 -23.66 3.94
C LYS A 280 12.77 -24.91 3.18
N ASN A 281 12.70 -24.91 1.85
CA ASN A 281 13.13 -26.03 1.00
C ASN A 281 14.58 -25.90 0.54
N GLY A 282 15.29 -24.83 0.94
CA GLY A 282 16.65 -24.55 0.52
C GLY A 282 16.77 -23.87 -0.84
N THR A 283 15.66 -23.41 -1.44
CA THR A 283 15.67 -22.65 -2.68
C THR A 283 16.00 -21.19 -2.38
N VAL A 284 16.99 -20.63 -3.07
CA VAL A 284 17.34 -19.21 -2.99
C VAL A 284 16.50 -18.43 -3.98
N TYR A 285 15.71 -17.50 -3.46
CA TYR A 285 14.85 -16.62 -4.23
C TYR A 285 15.46 -15.24 -4.39
N VAL A 286 15.32 -14.68 -5.60
CA VAL A 286 15.39 -13.24 -5.84
C VAL A 286 14.03 -12.77 -6.34
N LYS A 287 13.51 -11.69 -5.77
CA LYS A 287 12.26 -11.08 -6.18
C LYS A 287 12.47 -9.65 -6.65
N GLU A 288 11.87 -9.34 -7.79
CA GLU A 288 11.61 -7.97 -8.23
C GLU A 288 10.17 -7.60 -7.81
N VAL A 289 10.00 -6.47 -7.13
CA VAL A 289 8.74 -6.03 -6.54
C VAL A 289 8.19 -4.82 -7.28
N LYS A 290 6.87 -4.81 -7.49
CA LYS A 290 6.12 -3.71 -8.11
C LYS A 290 4.85 -3.49 -7.29
N ASN A 291 4.45 -2.24 -7.10
CA ASN A 291 3.21 -1.91 -6.39
C ASN A 291 1.95 -2.26 -7.21
N ALA A 292 2.01 -2.14 -8.53
CA ALA A 292 0.88 -2.34 -9.44
C ALA A 292 1.33 -2.88 -10.80
N GLY A 293 0.42 -3.51 -11.55
CA GLY A 293 0.75 -4.11 -12.85
C GLY A 293 1.28 -3.09 -13.86
N SER A 294 0.79 -1.86 -13.79
CA SER A 294 1.20 -0.78 -14.70
C SER A 294 2.68 -0.41 -14.59
N ALA A 295 3.34 -0.72 -13.47
CA ALA A 295 4.76 -0.46 -13.25
C ALA A 295 5.67 -1.39 -14.08
N THR A 296 5.13 -2.52 -14.59
CA THR A 296 5.87 -3.46 -15.46
C THR A 296 5.96 -2.98 -16.92
N ARG A 297 5.22 -1.92 -17.30
CA ARG A 297 5.13 -1.47 -18.70
C ARG A 297 6.33 -0.67 -19.22
N LYS A 298 7.42 -0.57 -18.47
CA LYS A 298 8.64 0.13 -18.92
C LYS A 298 9.44 -0.84 -19.80
N ALA A 299 9.98 -0.38 -20.93
CA ALA A 299 10.79 -1.23 -21.81
C ALA A 299 12.02 -1.84 -21.09
N ASP A 300 12.58 -1.14 -20.11
CA ASP A 300 13.68 -1.65 -19.27
C ASP A 300 13.30 -2.86 -18.40
N PHE A 301 12.00 -3.11 -18.20
CA PHE A 301 11.51 -4.29 -17.49
C PHE A 301 11.88 -5.58 -18.23
N ALA A 302 11.89 -5.59 -19.57
CA ALA A 302 12.37 -6.73 -20.34
C ALA A 302 13.82 -7.08 -19.98
N ASN A 303 14.67 -6.06 -19.87
CA ASN A 303 16.07 -6.23 -19.49
C ASN A 303 16.19 -6.69 -18.02
N GLN A 304 15.27 -6.30 -17.13
CA GLN A 304 15.23 -6.80 -15.75
C GLN A 304 14.92 -8.30 -15.73
N VAL A 305 13.88 -8.74 -16.46
CA VAL A 305 13.47 -10.14 -16.54
C VAL A 305 14.57 -11.05 -17.11
N GLU A 306 15.29 -10.59 -18.15
CA GLU A 306 16.42 -11.34 -18.70
C GLU A 306 17.55 -11.52 -17.68
N ARG A 307 17.87 -10.48 -16.91
CA ARG A 307 18.89 -10.56 -15.84
C ARG A 307 18.48 -11.49 -14.71
N LEU A 308 17.20 -11.48 -14.32
CA LEU A 308 16.63 -12.41 -13.34
C LEU A 308 16.81 -13.86 -13.80
N LYS A 309 16.50 -14.16 -15.06
CA LYS A 309 16.71 -15.51 -15.62
C LYS A 309 18.19 -15.87 -15.66
N LYS A 310 19.05 -14.97 -16.14
CA LYS A 310 20.49 -15.23 -16.21
C LYS A 310 21.04 -15.61 -14.84
N TRP A 311 20.71 -14.85 -13.81
CA TRP A 311 21.11 -15.14 -12.43
C TRP A 311 20.58 -16.48 -11.93
N ALA A 312 19.27 -16.75 -12.13
CA ALA A 312 18.64 -17.99 -11.68
C ALA A 312 19.21 -19.24 -12.38
N SER A 313 19.77 -19.10 -13.59
CA SER A 313 20.34 -20.21 -14.35
C SER A 313 21.76 -20.61 -13.94
N LYS A 314 22.45 -19.81 -13.11
CA LYS A 314 23.86 -20.05 -12.78
C LYS A 314 24.09 -21.25 -11.88
N GLU A 315 23.16 -21.51 -10.98
CA GLU A 315 23.29 -22.57 -9.98
C GLU A 315 21.94 -23.25 -9.75
N PRO A 316 21.92 -24.57 -9.54
CA PRO A 316 20.70 -25.27 -9.15
C PRO A 316 20.21 -24.74 -7.80
N GLY A 317 18.89 -24.77 -7.60
CA GLY A 317 18.28 -24.27 -6.36
C GLY A 317 18.09 -22.75 -6.31
N ARG A 318 18.35 -22.02 -7.41
CA ARG A 318 18.01 -20.60 -7.55
C ARG A 318 16.69 -20.41 -8.28
N LYS A 319 15.88 -19.45 -7.82
CA LYS A 319 14.63 -19.06 -8.47
C LYS A 319 14.47 -17.54 -8.47
N ALA A 320 14.05 -17.00 -9.61
CA ALA A 320 13.73 -15.59 -9.73
C ALA A 320 12.24 -15.40 -10.01
N THR A 321 11.62 -14.43 -9.36
CA THR A 321 10.19 -14.14 -9.51
C THR A 321 9.90 -12.65 -9.52
N VAL A 322 8.78 -12.26 -10.11
CA VAL A 322 8.23 -10.91 -10.01
C VAL A 322 7.05 -10.92 -9.04
N GLU A 323 6.97 -9.93 -8.16
CA GLU A 323 5.87 -9.78 -7.21
C GLU A 323 5.18 -8.43 -7.42
N ILE A 324 3.88 -8.47 -7.70
CA ILE A 324 3.03 -7.31 -7.91
C ILE A 324 2.07 -7.23 -6.71
N GLU A 325 2.24 -6.22 -5.86
CA GLU A 325 1.55 -6.14 -4.56
C GLU A 325 0.04 -6.14 -4.69
N THR A 326 -0.49 -5.43 -5.69
CA THR A 326 -1.93 -5.23 -5.85
C THR A 326 -2.47 -5.77 -7.17
N ALA A 327 -3.75 -6.10 -7.20
CA ALA A 327 -4.47 -6.39 -8.43
C ALA A 327 -4.76 -5.11 -9.24
N ASP A 328 -4.37 -3.92 -8.74
CA ASP A 328 -4.62 -2.68 -9.47
C ASP A 328 -3.89 -2.70 -10.80
N ARG A 329 -4.70 -2.56 -11.86
CA ARG A 329 -4.28 -2.60 -13.26
C ARG A 329 -3.34 -3.76 -13.58
N TRP A 330 -3.51 -4.90 -12.92
CA TRP A 330 -2.59 -6.03 -13.06
C TRP A 330 -2.51 -6.53 -14.51
N THR A 331 -3.63 -6.49 -15.26
CA THR A 331 -3.70 -6.85 -16.69
C THR A 331 -2.77 -6.02 -17.58
N SER A 332 -2.23 -4.90 -17.08
CA SER A 332 -1.16 -4.13 -17.74
C SER A 332 0.08 -4.97 -18.07
N VAL A 333 0.29 -6.11 -17.40
CA VAL A 333 1.38 -7.04 -17.73
C VAL A 333 1.26 -7.61 -19.16
N PHE A 334 0.04 -7.71 -19.69
CA PHE A 334 -0.25 -8.17 -21.06
C PHE A 334 -0.30 -7.01 -22.07
N SER A 335 -0.12 -5.77 -21.61
CA SER A 335 -0.09 -4.61 -22.50
C SER A 335 1.31 -4.40 -23.07
N GLU A 336 1.36 -3.89 -24.31
CA GLU A 336 2.61 -3.45 -24.94
C GLU A 336 3.40 -2.49 -24.02
N PHE A 337 4.73 -2.62 -24.04
CA PHE A 337 5.61 -1.71 -23.33
C PHE A 337 5.42 -0.27 -23.84
N LYS A 338 5.55 0.68 -22.92
CA LYS A 338 5.53 2.11 -23.27
C LYS A 338 6.78 2.45 -24.08
N PRO A 339 6.68 3.34 -25.07
CA PRO A 339 7.85 3.86 -25.78
C PRO A 339 8.89 4.41 -24.80
N ALA A 340 10.17 4.21 -25.10
CA ALA A 340 11.24 4.75 -24.30
C ALA A 340 11.21 6.29 -24.30
N ARG A 341 11.78 6.92 -23.26
CA ARG A 341 11.75 8.38 -23.05
C ARG A 341 12.43 9.18 -24.18
N ASN A 342 13.32 8.55 -24.94
CA ASN A 342 13.98 9.08 -26.13
C ASN A 342 13.19 8.84 -27.43
N GLY A 343 11.97 8.29 -27.34
CA GLY A 343 11.11 8.00 -28.48
C GLY A 343 11.50 6.77 -29.31
N LYS A 344 12.49 5.96 -28.87
CA LYS A 344 12.97 4.79 -29.63
C LYS A 344 13.10 3.53 -28.74
N PRO A 345 12.46 2.41 -29.12
CA PRO A 345 11.60 2.24 -30.28
C PRO A 345 10.27 3.00 -30.10
N ALA A 346 9.72 3.53 -31.21
CA ALA A 346 8.45 4.25 -31.20
C ALA A 346 7.26 3.34 -30.86
N LYS A 347 7.43 2.03 -31.07
CA LYS A 347 6.51 0.96 -30.69
C LYS A 347 7.33 -0.24 -30.20
N ASP A 348 6.91 -0.82 -29.08
CA ASP A 348 7.47 -2.06 -28.57
C ASP A 348 6.30 -3.02 -28.32
N THR A 349 6.12 -3.98 -29.22
CA THR A 349 5.02 -4.95 -29.18
C THR A 349 5.23 -6.02 -28.09
N ARG A 350 6.38 -6.03 -27.43
CA ARG A 350 6.64 -6.94 -26.32
C ARG A 350 5.80 -6.53 -25.12
N THR A 351 5.47 -7.52 -24.29
CA THR A 351 4.69 -7.36 -23.06
C THR A 351 5.48 -7.92 -21.89
N ALA A 352 5.19 -7.46 -20.67
CA ALA A 352 5.83 -7.99 -19.47
C ALA A 352 5.54 -9.49 -19.31
N ALA A 353 4.30 -9.92 -19.55
CA ALA A 353 3.88 -11.31 -19.50
C ALA A 353 4.62 -12.17 -20.54
N GLY A 354 4.77 -11.67 -21.77
CA GLY A 354 5.52 -12.36 -22.83
C GLY A 354 7.00 -12.52 -22.49
N GLU A 355 7.64 -11.48 -21.95
CA GLU A 355 9.05 -11.56 -21.53
C GLU A 355 9.24 -12.49 -20.34
N MET A 356 8.36 -12.43 -19.32
CA MET A 356 8.40 -13.35 -18.18
C MET A 356 8.20 -14.81 -18.62
N ALA A 357 7.21 -15.07 -19.48
CA ALA A 357 6.96 -16.39 -20.04
C ALA A 357 8.17 -16.94 -20.81
N LYS A 358 8.72 -16.14 -21.73
CA LYS A 358 9.90 -16.49 -22.53
C LYS A 358 11.12 -16.83 -21.67
N ASN A 359 11.30 -16.09 -20.58
CA ASN A 359 12.47 -16.24 -19.70
C ASN A 359 12.22 -17.22 -18.54
N GLY A 360 11.04 -17.82 -18.41
CA GLY A 360 10.74 -18.76 -17.32
C GLY A 360 10.71 -18.09 -15.94
N VAL A 361 10.27 -16.83 -15.88
CA VAL A 361 10.14 -16.06 -14.63
C VAL A 361 8.67 -16.05 -14.21
N ASP A 362 8.39 -16.59 -13.02
CA ASP A 362 7.03 -16.62 -12.47
C ASP A 362 6.64 -15.24 -11.92
N VAL A 363 5.34 -14.98 -11.84
CA VAL A 363 4.80 -13.77 -11.21
C VAL A 363 3.79 -14.09 -10.12
N LYS A 364 3.79 -13.32 -9.04
CA LYS A 364 2.76 -13.32 -8.01
C LYS A 364 2.05 -11.97 -8.04
N VAL A 365 0.73 -11.95 -8.18
CA VAL A 365 -0.07 -10.72 -8.23
C VAL A 365 -1.10 -10.77 -7.11
N ALA A 366 -1.06 -9.80 -6.20
CA ALA A 366 -1.97 -9.73 -5.04
C ALA A 366 -2.07 -11.06 -4.27
N GLY A 367 -0.94 -11.75 -4.10
CA GLY A 367 -0.92 -13.05 -3.43
C GLY A 367 -1.15 -14.27 -4.34
N GLN A 368 -1.69 -14.09 -5.54
CA GLN A 368 -2.00 -15.18 -6.47
C GLN A 368 -0.83 -15.48 -7.42
N GLY A 369 -0.35 -16.72 -7.43
CA GLY A 369 0.76 -17.15 -8.27
C GLY A 369 0.34 -17.49 -9.69
N LEU A 370 1.14 -17.07 -10.66
CA LEU A 370 1.08 -17.45 -12.07
C LEU A 370 2.46 -17.94 -12.51
N SER A 371 2.52 -19.17 -12.99
CA SER A 371 3.74 -19.69 -13.60
C SER A 371 4.04 -18.99 -14.92
N ALA A 372 5.32 -18.99 -15.31
CA ALA A 372 5.74 -18.48 -16.62
C ALA A 372 4.99 -19.15 -17.79
N ASP A 373 4.69 -20.45 -17.70
CA ASP A 373 3.90 -21.15 -18.72
C ASP A 373 2.45 -20.66 -18.75
N GLN A 374 1.80 -20.53 -17.59
CA GLN A 374 0.45 -19.97 -17.51
C GLN A 374 0.38 -18.56 -18.09
N LEU A 375 1.36 -17.69 -17.79
CA LEU A 375 1.45 -16.36 -18.41
C LEU A 375 1.53 -16.43 -19.94
N GLY A 376 2.35 -17.34 -20.47
CA GLY A 376 2.47 -17.54 -21.92
C GLY A 376 1.17 -18.02 -22.56
N ARG A 377 0.46 -18.95 -21.91
CA ARG A 377 -0.87 -19.42 -22.36
C ARG A 377 -1.91 -18.29 -22.30
N MET A 378 -1.90 -17.51 -21.22
CA MET A 378 -2.81 -16.36 -21.07
C MET A 378 -2.57 -15.30 -22.15
N GLN A 379 -1.31 -14.95 -22.43
CA GLN A 379 -0.97 -14.00 -23.50
C GLN A 379 -1.52 -14.48 -24.85
N ARG A 380 -1.31 -15.75 -25.21
CA ARG A 380 -1.85 -16.32 -26.46
C ARG A 380 -3.37 -16.27 -26.53
N ALA A 381 -4.05 -16.64 -25.45
CA ALA A 381 -5.52 -16.60 -25.38
C ALA A 381 -6.06 -15.17 -25.48
N ILE A 382 -5.37 -14.18 -24.89
CA ILE A 382 -5.72 -12.76 -24.99
C ILE A 382 -5.53 -12.28 -26.42
N ASP A 383 -4.42 -12.62 -27.07
CA ASP A 383 -4.13 -12.21 -28.45
C ASP A 383 -5.19 -12.77 -29.42
N GLU A 384 -5.55 -14.06 -29.27
CA GLU A 384 -6.60 -14.71 -30.06
C GLU A 384 -7.97 -14.05 -29.86
N ARG A 385 -8.39 -13.86 -28.59
CA ARG A 385 -9.68 -13.22 -28.28
C ARG A 385 -9.73 -11.77 -28.76
N THR A 386 -8.61 -11.05 -28.68
CA THR A 386 -8.50 -9.66 -29.16
C THR A 386 -8.61 -9.60 -30.67
N ALA A 387 -7.91 -10.48 -31.40
CA ALA A 387 -8.02 -10.59 -32.86
C ALA A 387 -9.45 -10.94 -33.29
N ASN A 388 -10.15 -11.76 -32.52
CA ASN A 388 -11.53 -12.16 -32.77
C ASN A 388 -12.58 -11.14 -32.26
N GLY A 389 -12.18 -10.05 -31.61
CA GLY A 389 -13.09 -9.05 -31.05
C GLY A 389 -13.95 -9.55 -29.88
N THR A 390 -13.56 -10.65 -29.22
CA THR A 390 -14.31 -11.29 -28.12
C THR A 390 -13.71 -11.04 -26.73
N MET A 391 -12.66 -10.22 -26.66
CA MET A 391 -11.93 -9.94 -25.44
C MET A 391 -12.75 -9.08 -24.47
N ASP A 392 -12.99 -9.61 -23.27
CA ASP A 392 -13.67 -8.92 -22.18
C ASP A 392 -12.74 -8.73 -20.99
N TRP A 393 -12.05 -7.60 -20.96
CA TRP A 393 -11.12 -7.24 -19.89
C TRP A 393 -11.79 -7.12 -18.51
N SER A 394 -13.11 -6.92 -18.43
CA SER A 394 -13.84 -6.80 -17.16
C SER A 394 -13.91 -8.11 -16.38
N LYS A 395 -13.69 -9.25 -17.07
CA LYS A 395 -13.63 -10.59 -16.48
C LYS A 395 -12.25 -10.94 -15.90
N MET A 396 -11.24 -10.11 -16.14
CA MET A 396 -9.87 -10.29 -15.65
C MET A 396 -9.60 -9.40 -14.43
N LYS A 397 -10.44 -9.47 -13.39
CA LYS A 397 -10.31 -8.64 -12.19
C LYS A 397 -9.08 -9.01 -11.37
N ASP A 398 -8.77 -10.29 -11.34
CA ASP A 398 -7.62 -10.88 -10.66
C ASP A 398 -7.09 -12.09 -11.48
N PRO A 399 -5.88 -12.59 -11.17
CA PRO A 399 -5.31 -13.75 -11.87
C PRO A 399 -6.21 -14.98 -11.94
N ASP A 400 -6.89 -15.35 -10.85
CA ASP A 400 -7.74 -16.54 -10.83
C ASP A 400 -8.99 -16.36 -11.72
N SER A 401 -9.64 -15.20 -11.65
CA SER A 401 -10.78 -14.88 -12.53
C SER A 401 -10.35 -14.85 -14.00
N ALA A 402 -9.15 -14.36 -14.30
CA ALA A 402 -8.60 -14.35 -15.65
C ALA A 402 -8.28 -15.75 -16.17
N LYS A 403 -7.65 -16.61 -15.35
CA LYS A 403 -7.41 -18.02 -15.71
C LYS A 403 -8.71 -18.72 -16.07
N ALA A 404 -9.74 -18.58 -15.22
CA ALA A 404 -11.06 -19.17 -15.46
C ALA A 404 -11.70 -18.64 -16.76
N TYR A 405 -11.65 -17.33 -17.00
CA TYR A 405 -12.18 -16.72 -18.22
C TYR A 405 -11.43 -17.15 -19.49
N LEU A 406 -10.11 -17.26 -19.40
CA LEU A 406 -9.25 -17.63 -20.53
C LEU A 406 -9.17 -19.15 -20.74
N GLY A 407 -9.70 -19.96 -19.83
CA GLY A 407 -9.65 -21.43 -19.91
C GLY A 407 -8.25 -21.99 -19.62
N ILE A 408 -7.52 -21.36 -18.69
CA ILE A 408 -6.17 -21.78 -18.28
C ILE A 408 -6.24 -22.46 -16.92
N GLU A 409 -5.75 -23.69 -16.84
CA GLU A 409 -5.54 -24.43 -15.59
C GLU A 409 -4.23 -24.04 -14.89
#